data_AF-A0A2G9HZJ6-F1
#
_entry.id   AF-A0A2G9HZJ6-F1
#
_cell.length_a   1.000
_cell.length_b   1.000
_cell.length_c   1.000
_cell.angle_alpha   90.00
_cell.angle_beta   90.00
_cell.angle_gamma   90.00
#
_symmetry.space_group_name_H-M   'P 1'
#
loop_
_entity.id
_entity.type
_entity.pdbx_description
1 polymer ?
#
loop_
_entity_poly.entity_id
_entity_poly.type
_entity_poly.pdbx_seq_one_letter_code
_entity_poly.pdbx_strand_id
1 'polypeptide(L)'
;MGDVSSGEHKRKREEKACKIMKKKWTQKEDVVLIAALSEMCNAGWKRENGIFKNGYTTALERKLKAKLPGCNIKASPHIESRLKLLKRQYDAIYARCSRYAMGRKRKRIDM
;
A
#
# COMPACT_ATOMS: atom_id res chain seq x y z
N MET A 1 49.26 19.88 18.58
CA MET A 1 48.17 19.54 19.52
C MET A 1 46.95 20.31 19.06
N GLY A 2 45.82 19.77 18.62
CA GLY A 2 45.26 18.42 18.61
C GLY A 2 43.73 18.60 18.54
N ASP A 3 43.13 18.06 17.49
CA ASP A 3 41.71 17.74 17.25
C ASP A 3 40.59 18.79 17.04
N VAL A 4 39.91 18.52 15.93
CA VAL A 4 38.59 18.98 15.46
C VAL A 4 37.50 18.31 16.29
N SER A 5 36.46 19.05 16.69
CA SER A 5 35.17 18.48 17.14
C SER A 5 34.05 19.48 16.83
N SER A 6 33.26 19.28 15.78
CA SER A 6 32.07 18.42 15.67
C SER A 6 30.87 18.93 16.49
N GLY A 7 29.79 19.29 15.80
CA GLY A 7 28.56 19.80 16.39
C GLY A 7 27.46 19.97 15.35
N GLU A 8 26.88 18.83 14.94
CA GLU A 8 25.85 18.70 13.91
C GLU A 8 24.58 19.52 14.21
N HIS A 9 24.21 20.40 13.28
CA HIS A 9 22.92 21.08 13.28
C HIS A 9 21.79 20.11 12.89
N LYS A 10 21.21 19.50 13.92
CA LYS A 10 19.76 19.37 14.15
C LYS A 10 18.90 19.23 12.88
N ARG A 11 18.87 18.03 12.30
CA ARG A 11 17.73 17.54 11.51
C ARG A 11 17.29 16.19 12.05
N LYS A 12 16.80 16.21 13.29
CA LYS A 12 16.06 15.10 13.90
C LYS A 12 14.70 15.02 13.19
N ARG A 13 14.72 14.49 11.96
CA ARG A 13 13.53 13.98 11.28
C ARG A 13 12.97 12.94 12.24
N GLU A 14 11.87 13.27 12.89
CA GLU A 14 11.17 12.40 13.83
C GLU A 14 10.77 11.12 13.10
N GLU A 15 11.68 10.16 13.09
CA GLU A 15 11.39 8.75 13.07
C GLU A 15 10.54 8.48 14.31
N LYS A 16 9.24 8.75 14.20
CA LYS A 16 8.26 8.13 15.08
C LYS A 16 8.22 6.66 14.69
N ALA A 17 9.20 5.94 15.21
CA ALA A 17 9.09 4.53 15.52
C ALA A 17 7.95 4.35 16.53
N CYS A 18 6.70 4.52 16.07
CA CYS A 18 5.66 3.68 16.62
C CYS A 18 6.11 2.28 16.28
N LYS A 19 6.50 1.56 17.31
CA LYS A 19 6.75 0.12 17.36
C LYS A 19 5.42 -0.59 17.03
N ILE A 20 4.86 -0.32 15.85
CA ILE A 20 3.67 -0.94 15.29
C ILE A 20 4.07 -2.40 15.19
N MET A 21 3.52 -3.23 16.06
CA MET A 21 3.56 -4.67 15.90
C MET A 21 3.09 -4.92 14.46
N LYS A 22 4.04 -5.23 13.57
CA LYS A 22 3.76 -5.40 12.15
C LYS A 22 2.83 -6.60 12.06
N LYS A 23 1.52 -6.35 12.04
CA LYS A 23 0.52 -7.39 11.79
C LYS A 23 0.94 -8.07 10.49
N LYS A 24 1.35 -9.32 10.62
CA LYS A 24 1.68 -10.16 9.46
C LYS A 24 0.35 -10.50 8.81
N TRP A 25 0.14 -9.97 7.62
CA TRP A 25 -1.00 -10.33 6.78
C TRP A 25 -0.74 -11.70 6.17
N THR A 26 -1.71 -12.59 6.32
CA THR A 26 -1.72 -13.90 5.67
C THR A 26 -2.36 -13.81 4.29
N GLN A 27 -2.02 -14.74 3.41
CA GLN A 27 -2.63 -14.81 2.08
C GLN A 27 -4.16 -14.92 2.16
N LYS A 28 -4.69 -15.65 3.16
CA LYS A 28 -6.14 -15.73 3.42
C LYS A 28 -6.73 -14.35 3.73
N GLU A 29 -6.10 -13.57 4.61
CA GLU A 29 -6.54 -12.21 4.93
C GLU A 29 -6.50 -11.29 3.70
N ASP A 30 -5.48 -11.40 2.85
CA ASP A 30 -5.38 -10.62 1.60
C ASP A 30 -6.47 -10.96 0.60
N VAL A 31 -6.76 -12.25 0.40
CA VAL A 31 -7.82 -12.69 -0.51
C VAL A 31 -9.17 -12.14 -0.05
N VAL A 32 -9.47 -12.22 1.24
CA VAL A 32 -10.71 -11.65 1.79
C VAL A 32 -10.73 -10.12 1.67
N LEU A 33 -9.60 -9.45 1.90
CA LEU A 33 -9.47 -8.00 1.72
C LEU A 33 -9.79 -7.57 0.28
N ILE A 34 -9.18 -8.23 -0.71
CA ILE A 34 -9.39 -7.93 -2.13
C ILE A 34 -10.83 -8.23 -2.54
N ALA A 35 -11.39 -9.36 -2.10
CA ALA A 35 -12.78 -9.71 -2.37
C ALA A 35 -13.76 -8.69 -1.77
N ALA A 36 -13.56 -8.29 -0.51
CA ALA A 36 -14.41 -7.29 0.14
C ALA A 36 -14.31 -5.91 -0.53
N LEU A 37 -13.12 -5.52 -1.02
CA LEU A 37 -12.94 -4.29 -1.80
C LEU A 37 -13.68 -4.35 -3.14
N SER A 38 -13.63 -5.48 -3.84
CA SER A 38 -14.34 -5.70 -5.10
C SER A 38 -15.86 -5.57 -4.90
N GLU A 39 -16.41 -6.23 -3.88
CA GLU A 39 -17.83 -6.10 -3.51
C GLU A 39 -18.22 -4.65 -3.19
N MET A 40 -17.37 -3.90 -2.48
CA MET A 40 -17.62 -2.49 -2.20
C MET A 40 -17.63 -1.66 -3.49
N CYS A 41 -16.75 -1.95 -4.44
CA CYS A 41 -16.77 -1.28 -5.74
C CYS A 41 -18.10 -1.53 -6.47
N ASN A 42 -18.58 -2.77 -6.47
CA ASN A 42 -19.85 -3.14 -7.10
C ASN A 42 -21.06 -2.52 -6.39
N ALA A 43 -20.97 -2.33 -5.07
CA ALA A 43 -22.01 -1.67 -4.27
C ALA A 43 -21.97 -0.13 -4.34
N GLY A 44 -21.23 0.47 -5.28
CA GLY A 44 -21.23 1.92 -5.48
C GLY A 44 -20.50 2.72 -4.39
N TRP A 45 -19.48 2.13 -3.74
CA TRP A 45 -18.64 2.86 -2.78
C TRP A 45 -17.65 3.82 -3.44
N LYS A 46 -17.50 3.76 -4.77
CA LYS A 46 -16.76 4.75 -5.56
C LYS A 46 -17.70 5.87 -5.98
N ARG A 47 -17.18 7.10 -5.93
CA ARG A 47 -17.77 8.26 -6.60
C ARG A 47 -17.48 8.16 -8.10
N GLU A 48 -18.17 8.96 -8.90
CA GLU A 48 -18.00 9.03 -10.36
C GLU A 48 -16.55 9.34 -10.78
N ASN A 49 -15.82 10.11 -9.98
CA ASN A 49 -14.40 10.38 -10.16
C ASN A 49 -13.45 9.22 -9.78
N GLY A 50 -13.98 8.03 -9.49
CA GLY A 50 -13.21 6.84 -9.12
C GLY A 50 -12.65 6.83 -7.70
N ILE A 51 -12.92 7.87 -6.90
CA ILE A 51 -12.45 7.99 -5.51
C ILE A 51 -13.44 7.30 -4.56
N PHE A 52 -12.92 6.55 -3.57
CA PHE A 52 -13.76 5.96 -2.53
C PHE A 52 -14.43 7.03 -1.66
N LYS A 53 -15.66 6.76 -1.22
CA LYS A 53 -16.38 7.60 -0.25
C LYS A 53 -15.63 7.64 1.09
N ASN A 54 -15.80 8.73 1.85
CA ASN A 54 -15.20 8.86 3.17
C ASN A 54 -15.71 7.73 4.08
N GLY A 55 -14.83 7.22 4.94
CA GLY A 55 -15.17 6.09 5.83
C GLY A 55 -15.21 4.72 5.16
N TYR A 56 -14.78 4.58 3.89
CA TYR A 56 -14.72 3.28 3.24
C TYR A 56 -13.83 2.28 4.00
N THR A 57 -12.75 2.74 4.65
CA THR A 57 -11.87 1.89 5.47
C THR A 57 -12.59 1.33 6.68
N THR A 58 -13.46 2.12 7.32
CA THR A 58 -14.31 1.68 8.45
C THR A 58 -15.40 0.71 7.99
N ALA A 59 -16.02 0.95 6.83
CA ALA A 59 -16.98 0.01 6.25
C ALA A 59 -16.32 -1.33 5.87
N LEU A 60 -15.10 -1.26 5.35
CA LEU A 60 -14.29 -2.43 5.01
C LEU A 60 -13.85 -3.20 6.26
N GLU A 61 -13.49 -2.51 7.35
CA GLU A 61 -13.22 -3.13 8.65
C GLU A 61 -14.41 -3.95 9.15
N ARG A 62 -15.64 -3.41 9.08
CA ARG A 62 -16.85 -4.15 9.48
C ARG A 62 -17.05 -5.41 8.64
N LYS A 63 -16.88 -5.32 7.31
CA LYS A 63 -16.96 -6.46 6.40
C LYS A 63 -15.89 -7.52 6.72
N LEU A 64 -14.66 -7.10 7.00
CA LEU A 64 -13.57 -8.00 7.35
C LEU A 64 -13.81 -8.69 8.69
N LYS A 65 -14.30 -7.97 9.69
CA LYS A 65 -14.66 -8.55 10.99
C LYS A 65 -15.75 -9.61 10.89
N ALA A 66 -16.71 -9.42 9.98
CA ALA A 66 -17.75 -10.41 9.70
C ALA A 66 -17.20 -11.67 8.99
N LYS A 67 -16.30 -11.51 8.02
CA LYS A 67 -15.73 -12.63 7.26
C LYS A 67 -14.59 -13.37 7.97
N LEU A 68 -13.89 -12.68 8.87
CA LEU A 68 -12.74 -13.18 9.61
C LEU A 68 -12.95 -12.95 11.12
N PRO A 69 -13.87 -13.71 11.76
CA PRO A 69 -14.02 -13.65 13.20
C PRO A 69 -12.71 -14.04 13.87
N GLY A 70 -12.22 -13.21 14.80
CA GLY A 70 -10.94 -13.41 15.49
C GLY A 70 -9.74 -12.66 14.89
N CYS A 71 -9.87 -12.10 13.69
CA CYS A 71 -8.85 -11.20 13.15
C CYS A 71 -9.03 -9.78 13.70
N ASN A 72 -8.12 -9.31 14.56
CA ASN A 72 -8.10 -7.93 15.06
C ASN A 72 -7.52 -6.95 14.01
N ILE A 73 -8.19 -6.84 12.87
CA ILE A 73 -7.83 -5.95 11.76
C ILE A 73 -8.62 -4.64 11.93
N LYS A 74 -7.90 -3.52 12.00
CA LYS A 74 -8.48 -2.18 12.15
C LYS A 74 -8.34 -1.37 10.86
N ALA A 75 -9.29 -0.47 10.58
CA ALA A 75 -9.22 0.47 9.45
C ALA A 75 -7.88 1.19 9.38
N SER A 76 -7.50 1.87 10.47
CA SER A 76 -6.18 2.45 10.66
C SER A 76 -5.51 1.82 11.89
N PRO A 77 -4.24 1.40 11.81
CA PRO A 77 -3.31 1.52 10.69
C PRO A 77 -3.27 0.31 9.75
N HIS A 78 -4.01 -0.78 10.01
CA HIS A 78 -3.77 -2.08 9.34
C HIS A 78 -4.24 -2.10 7.88
N ILE A 79 -5.50 -1.78 7.62
CA ILE A 79 -6.09 -1.85 6.27
C ILE A 79 -5.44 -0.80 5.36
N GLU A 80 -5.30 0.44 5.83
CA GLU A 80 -4.64 1.52 5.08
C GLU A 80 -3.22 1.16 4.65
N SER A 81 -2.42 0.64 5.59
CA SER A 81 -1.04 0.22 5.32
C SER A 81 -1.01 -0.91 4.28
N ARG A 82 -1.90 -1.90 4.40
CA ARG A 82 -1.95 -3.03 3.47
C ARG A 82 -2.35 -2.61 2.07
N LEU A 83 -3.38 -1.79 1.94
CA LEU A 83 -3.82 -1.24 0.65
C LEU A 83 -2.71 -0.45 -0.04
N LYS A 84 -1.99 0.39 0.71
CA LYS A 84 -0.86 1.16 0.19
C LYS A 84 0.27 0.27 -0.30
N LEU A 85 0.55 -0.84 0.40
CA LEU A 85 1.54 -1.82 -0.03
C LEU A 85 1.10 -2.55 -1.30
N LEU A 86 -0.14 -3.07 -1.34
CA LEU A 86 -0.68 -3.78 -2.50
C LEU A 86 -0.65 -2.91 -3.75
N LYS A 87 -1.02 -1.63 -3.63
CA LYS A 87 -0.94 -0.66 -4.72
C LYS A 87 0.50 -0.51 -5.24
N ARG A 88 1.47 -0.33 -4.34
CA ARG A 88 2.90 -0.22 -4.72
C ARG A 88 3.42 -1.47 -5.43
N GLN A 89 3.03 -2.66 -4.96
CA GLN A 89 3.42 -3.92 -5.59
C GLN A 89 2.82 -4.05 -6.99
N TYR A 90 1.53 -3.72 -7.13
CA TYR A 90 0.86 -3.68 -8.43
C TYR A 90 1.55 -2.69 -9.39
N ASP A 91 1.80 -1.46 -8.95
CA ASP A 91 2.46 -0.43 -9.76
C ASP A 91 3.87 -0.88 -10.20
N ALA A 92 4.63 -1.54 -9.32
CA ALA A 92 5.96 -2.07 -9.65
C ALA A 92 5.90 -3.20 -10.68
N ILE A 93 4.94 -4.11 -10.55
CA ILE A 93 4.71 -5.18 -11.52
C ILE A 93 4.29 -4.58 -12.86
N TYR A 94 3.32 -3.67 -12.86
CA TYR A 94 2.85 -2.99 -14.06
C TYR A 94 3.96 -2.23 -14.78
N ALA A 95 4.77 -1.46 -14.06
CA ALA A 95 5.92 -0.74 -14.62
C ALA A 95 6.97 -1.70 -15.20
N ARG A 96 7.18 -2.85 -14.56
CA ARG A 96 8.07 -3.89 -15.09
C ARG A 96 7.50 -4.53 -16.35
N CYS A 97 6.22 -4.90 -16.37
CA CYS A 97 5.53 -5.48 -17.52
C CYS A 97 5.47 -4.50 -18.70
N SER A 98 5.17 -3.23 -18.45
CA SER A 98 5.13 -2.17 -19.48
C SER A 98 6.48 -2.00 -20.18
N ARG A 99 7.60 -2.06 -19.42
CA ARG A 99 8.95 -2.03 -20.01
C ARG A 99 9.29 -3.23 -20.88
N TYR A 100 8.68 -4.39 -20.63
CA TYR A 100 8.87 -5.58 -21.47
C TYR A 100 7.95 -5.56 -22.70
N ALA A 101 6.73 -5.04 -22.57
CA ALA A 101 5.77 -4.92 -23.68
C ALA A 101 6.16 -3.82 -24.69
N MET A 102 6.84 -2.76 -24.23
CA MET A 102 7.42 -1.74 -25.08
C MET A 102 8.75 -2.25 -25.64
N GLY A 103 8.67 -3.09 -26.68
CA GLY A 103 9.83 -3.57 -27.42
C GLY A 103 10.72 -2.39 -27.82
N ARG A 104 11.95 -2.37 -27.31
CA ARG A 104 12.99 -1.46 -27.81
C ARG A 104 13.12 -1.72 -29.31
N LYS A 105 12.57 -0.83 -30.15
CA LYS A 105 12.92 -0.77 -31.57
C LYS A 105 14.40 -0.43 -31.65
N ARG A 106 15.26 -1.45 -31.57
CA ARG A 106 16.65 -1.37 -32.01
C ARG A 106 16.63 -1.45 -33.53
N LYS A 107 17.12 -0.40 -34.19
CA LYS A 107 17.73 -0.25 -35.53
C LYS A 107 17.65 1.25 -35.86
N ARG A 108 18.71 1.97 -36.25
CA ARG A 108 19.84 1.64 -37.13
C ARG A 108 21.17 2.07 -36.51
N ILE A 109 22.19 1.23 -36.66
CA ILE A 109 23.58 1.69 -36.80
C ILE A 109 23.73 1.89 -38.30
N ASP A 110 23.93 3.13 -38.74
CA ASP A 110 24.33 3.43 -40.11
C ASP A 110 25.83 3.12 -40.24
N MET A 111 26.18 2.36 -41.29
CA MET A 111 27.53 2.00 -41.70
C MET A 111 27.83 2.67 -43.03
#